data_AF-A0A3D3W5X5-F1
#
_entry.id   AF-A0A3D3W5X5-F1
#
_cell.length_a   1.000
_cell.length_b   1.000
_cell.length_c   1.000
_cell.angle_alpha   90.00
_cell.angle_beta   90.00
_cell.angle_gamma   90.00
#
_symmetry.space_group_name_H-M   'P 1'
#
loop_
_entity.id
_entity.type
_entity.pdbx_description
1 polymer ?
#
loop_
_entity_poly.entity_id
_entity_poly.type
_entity_poly.pdbx_seq_one_letter_code
_entity_poly.pdbx_strand_id
1 'polypeptide(L)'
;MKKKRSLRRSDRFWAGLALLLVLLQFWWLPGEDGSAADSWSVTVDGKLALYRLMSELFPRVEREATKMLPDENCVLLVLGPDVYPTTQQRQELAAWVRGGGCLVFAPNLSQPQVSIPELGIELEQLVGGTAEGPSVETLVQSAGGLTPGSQTPAGQSPPPTTPGAVPVGAAGESEEPAEVPEVVLQQLSAKSEFSNDTAELWTAAVVGSSSQEQSQPLVTAGGAGVLVREVLSGSGRVLVCATPDLFSNRTLLEKSAVRLVVRLLERAQEHQPVGAQEFWRPTFNSERIVLSEYFNAADSYRSTGILLSPAMRIGTLQLLLVAVLAIWLAFHRFGPTISAETAPRRSLTESAEAIGNLQVRLADGGPLVGSYLAYLQGLLRKRFGAQVRLDDPVALARRTGLEEHVIREELRRATELTTQPRTSVSTAAAMVRWLCRLQNRL
;
A
#
# COMPACT_ATOMS: atom_id res chain seq x y z
N MET A 1 0.83 1.42 -50.27
CA MET A 1 1.53 0.64 -49.22
C MET A 1 1.58 1.46 -47.93
N LYS A 2 0.86 1.07 -46.88
CA LYS A 2 0.86 1.79 -45.58
C LYS A 2 2.20 1.52 -44.87
N LYS A 3 3.04 2.55 -44.70
CA LYS A 3 4.28 2.43 -43.89
C LYS A 3 3.88 2.07 -42.45
N LYS A 4 4.26 0.88 -41.98
CA LYS A 4 4.18 0.53 -40.56
C LYS A 4 4.97 1.58 -39.78
N ARG A 5 4.29 2.44 -39.02
CA ARG A 5 4.95 3.31 -38.05
C ARG A 5 5.57 2.40 -37.00
N SER A 6 6.89 2.40 -36.90
CA SER A 6 7.56 1.81 -35.75
C SER A 6 7.19 2.63 -34.52
N LEU A 7 6.65 1.96 -33.50
CA LEU A 7 6.46 2.52 -32.18
C LEU A 7 7.77 3.16 -31.71
N ARG A 8 7.71 4.44 -31.30
CA ARG A 8 8.88 5.11 -30.75
C ARG A 8 9.22 4.47 -29.40
N ARG A 9 10.50 4.54 -29.00
CA ARG A 9 10.94 4.03 -27.69
C ARG A 9 10.12 4.60 -26.53
N SER A 10 9.67 5.85 -26.64
CA SER A 10 8.78 6.52 -25.69
C SER A 10 7.46 5.76 -25.50
N ASP A 11 6.83 5.33 -26.58
CA ASP A 11 5.49 4.74 -26.54
C ASP A 11 5.53 3.38 -25.84
N ARG A 12 6.64 2.64 -26.01
CA ARG A 12 6.87 1.36 -25.33
C ARG A 12 7.09 1.55 -23.83
N PHE A 13 7.79 2.61 -23.42
CA PHE A 13 8.01 2.92 -22.01
C PHE A 13 6.69 3.20 -21.29
N TRP A 14 5.85 4.07 -21.88
CA TRP A 14 4.55 4.41 -21.29
C TRP A 14 3.56 3.25 -21.26
N ALA A 15 3.52 2.43 -22.33
CA ALA A 15 2.73 1.20 -22.33
C ALA A 15 3.20 0.22 -21.24
N GLY A 16 4.52 0.12 -21.03
CA GLY A 16 5.11 -0.66 -19.95
C GLY A 16 4.73 -0.15 -18.57
N LEU A 17 4.74 1.17 -18.35
CA LEU A 17 4.33 1.77 -17.07
C LEU A 17 2.84 1.55 -16.78
N ALA A 18 1.98 1.71 -17.78
CA ALA A 18 0.55 1.44 -17.64
C ALA A 18 0.28 -0.05 -17.35
N LEU A 19 0.97 -0.95 -18.05
CA LEU A 19 0.88 -2.39 -17.80
C LEU A 19 1.40 -2.75 -16.40
N LEU A 20 2.50 -2.14 -15.95
CA LEU A 20 3.04 -2.33 -14.61
C LEU A 20 2.02 -1.90 -13.55
N LEU A 21 1.35 -0.76 -13.72
CA LEU A 21 0.31 -0.29 -12.79
C LEU A 21 -0.88 -1.26 -12.73
N VAL A 22 -1.31 -1.81 -13.87
CA VAL A 22 -2.35 -2.84 -13.91
C VAL A 22 -1.89 -4.12 -13.21
N LEU A 23 -0.66 -4.57 -13.47
CA LEU A 23 -0.11 -5.75 -12.79
C LEU A 23 0.08 -5.52 -11.28
N LEU A 24 0.44 -4.31 -10.87
CA LEU A 24 0.57 -3.95 -9.45
C LEU A 24 -0.79 -4.04 -8.73
N GLN A 25 -1.91 -3.77 -9.43
CA GLN A 25 -3.24 -3.96 -8.87
C GLN A 25 -3.53 -5.44 -8.55
N PHE A 26 -2.97 -6.38 -9.32
CA PHE A 26 -3.16 -7.82 -9.09
C PHE A 26 -2.10 -8.44 -8.17
N TRP A 27 -0.87 -7.93 -8.20
CA TRP A 27 0.24 -8.46 -7.38
C TRP A 27 0.12 -7.98 -5.92
N TRP A 28 -0.42 -6.79 -5.67
CA TRP A 28 -0.53 -6.22 -4.33
C TRP A 28 -1.88 -6.50 -3.66
N LEU A 29 -2.35 -7.75 -3.74
CA LEU A 29 -3.56 -8.23 -3.06
C LEU A 29 -3.31 -9.59 -2.35
N PRO A 30 -2.47 -9.64 -1.33
CA PRO A 30 -2.96 -10.05 -0.03
C PRO A 30 -3.47 -8.77 0.62
N GLY A 31 -4.79 -8.54 0.60
CA GLY A 31 -5.35 -7.91 1.78
C GLY A 31 -4.94 -8.86 2.89
N GLU A 32 -4.14 -8.42 3.85
CA GLU A 32 -4.03 -9.18 5.09
C GLU A 32 -5.47 -9.34 5.54
N ASP A 33 -5.98 -10.58 5.43
CA ASP A 33 -7.21 -10.96 6.08
C ASP A 33 -7.02 -10.42 7.50
N GLY A 34 -7.92 -9.51 7.92
CA GLY A 34 -7.81 -8.86 9.23
C GLY A 34 -7.49 -9.91 10.28
N SER A 35 -6.79 -9.51 11.35
CA SER A 35 -6.27 -10.42 12.38
C SER A 35 -7.20 -11.61 12.54
N ALA A 36 -6.68 -12.83 12.44
CA ALA A 36 -7.53 -14.01 12.53
C ALA A 36 -8.37 -14.00 13.81
N ALA A 37 -7.95 -13.23 14.83
CA ALA A 37 -8.59 -12.97 16.10
C ALA A 37 -9.56 -11.77 16.14
N ASP A 38 -9.83 -11.03 15.07
CA ASP A 38 -10.76 -9.91 15.11
C ASP A 38 -12.24 -10.37 15.18
N SER A 39 -13.16 -9.46 15.54
CA SER A 39 -14.59 -9.81 15.58
C SER A 39 -15.28 -9.78 14.21
N TRP A 40 -14.56 -9.45 13.13
CA TRP A 40 -15.04 -9.51 11.74
C TRP A 40 -14.75 -10.87 11.09
N SER A 41 -13.78 -11.59 11.65
CA SER A 41 -13.21 -12.80 11.10
C SER A 41 -14.18 -13.98 11.22
N VAL A 42 -14.37 -14.62 10.07
CA VAL A 42 -15.13 -15.86 9.91
C VAL A 42 -14.26 -17.11 10.10
N THR A 43 -12.96 -16.94 10.35
CA THR A 43 -12.04 -18.08 10.53
C THR A 43 -12.37 -18.83 11.82
N VAL A 44 -11.77 -20.01 11.98
CA VAL A 44 -11.96 -20.86 13.17
C VAL A 44 -11.57 -20.13 14.46
N ASP A 45 -10.53 -19.30 14.40
CA ASP A 45 -10.02 -18.50 15.54
C ASP A 45 -10.65 -17.09 15.64
N GLY A 46 -11.50 -16.73 14.67
CA GLY A 46 -12.22 -15.45 14.63
C GLY A 46 -13.27 -15.31 15.73
N LYS A 47 -13.80 -14.09 15.91
CA LYS A 47 -14.74 -13.75 16.99
C LYS A 47 -16.10 -13.27 16.49
N LEU A 48 -16.44 -13.53 15.22
CA LEU A 48 -17.72 -13.13 14.64
C LEU A 48 -18.93 -13.81 15.31
N ALA A 49 -18.81 -15.09 15.64
CA ALA A 49 -19.85 -15.85 16.34
C ALA A 49 -20.10 -15.24 17.73
N LEU A 50 -19.04 -14.86 18.45
CA LEU A 50 -19.16 -14.16 19.73
C LEU A 50 -19.96 -12.86 19.56
N TYR A 51 -19.55 -12.01 18.63
CA TYR A 51 -20.22 -10.72 18.42
C TYR A 51 -21.70 -10.89 18.10
N ARG A 52 -22.06 -11.85 17.24
CA ARG A 52 -23.47 -12.14 16.88
C ARG A 52 -24.25 -12.63 18.09
N LEU A 53 -23.71 -13.60 18.83
CA LEU A 53 -24.31 -14.12 20.05
C LEU A 53 -24.56 -13.00 21.07
N MET A 54 -23.56 -12.15 21.31
CA MET A 54 -23.69 -11.04 22.24
C MET A 54 -24.71 -10.00 21.77
N SER A 55 -24.72 -9.67 20.48
CA SER A 55 -25.68 -8.70 19.91
C SER A 55 -27.13 -9.18 20.00
N GLU A 56 -27.35 -10.49 20.09
CA GLU A 56 -28.66 -11.09 20.32
C GLU A 56 -29.05 -11.09 21.80
N LEU A 57 -28.08 -11.33 22.70
CA LEU A 57 -28.35 -11.50 24.13
C LEU A 57 -28.31 -10.18 24.94
N PHE A 58 -27.53 -9.20 24.53
CA PHE A 58 -27.31 -7.96 25.28
C PHE A 58 -27.87 -6.73 24.54
N PRO A 59 -28.38 -5.72 25.26
CA PRO A 59 -29.09 -4.60 24.64
C PRO A 59 -28.24 -3.76 23.68
N ARG A 60 -26.96 -3.55 24.01
CA ARG A 60 -26.06 -2.69 23.24
C ARG A 60 -24.66 -3.27 23.18
N VAL A 61 -24.34 -3.88 22.05
CA VAL A 61 -23.01 -4.41 21.74
C VAL A 61 -22.41 -3.62 20.58
N GLU A 62 -21.23 -3.05 20.80
CA GLU A 62 -20.54 -2.19 19.84
C GLU A 62 -19.15 -2.73 19.54
N ARG A 63 -18.64 -2.43 18.34
CA ARG A 63 -17.23 -2.61 17.98
C ARG A 63 -16.58 -1.25 17.90
N GLU A 64 -15.44 -1.08 18.55
CA GLU A 64 -14.71 0.19 18.56
C GLU A 64 -13.29 -0.02 18.04
N ALA A 65 -13.00 0.56 16.87
CA ALA A 65 -11.68 0.46 16.21
C ALA A 65 -10.87 1.76 16.32
N THR A 66 -11.52 2.88 16.62
CA THR A 66 -10.92 4.21 16.55
C THR A 66 -10.45 4.71 17.91
N LYS A 67 -11.24 4.46 18.96
CA LYS A 67 -10.92 4.83 20.33
C LYS A 67 -10.37 3.64 21.12
N MET A 68 -9.40 3.90 21.97
CA MET A 68 -8.87 2.88 22.88
C MET A 68 -9.84 2.56 24.03
N LEU A 69 -10.50 3.60 24.54
CA LEU A 69 -11.39 3.52 25.70
C LEU A 69 -12.77 4.07 25.34
N PRO A 70 -13.84 3.47 25.88
CA PRO A 70 -15.18 4.03 25.78
C PRO A 70 -15.30 5.30 26.63
N ASP A 71 -16.15 6.24 26.20
CA ASP A 71 -16.39 7.49 26.92
C ASP A 71 -17.14 7.30 28.25
N GLU A 72 -17.76 6.12 28.45
CA GLU A 72 -18.53 5.73 29.64
C GLU A 72 -17.88 4.50 30.29
N ASN A 73 -18.15 4.29 31.58
CA ASN A 73 -17.80 3.04 32.23
C ASN A 73 -18.77 1.95 31.77
N CYS A 74 -18.25 0.92 31.12
CA CYS A 74 -19.01 -0.20 30.62
C CYS A 74 -18.14 -1.45 30.61
N VAL A 75 -18.58 -2.52 29.96
CA VAL A 75 -17.73 -3.69 29.73
C VAL A 75 -16.91 -3.48 28.46
N LEU A 76 -15.58 -3.59 28.56
CA LEU A 76 -14.63 -3.51 27.45
C LEU A 76 -13.95 -4.86 27.24
N LEU A 77 -14.06 -5.44 26.05
CA LEU A 77 -13.45 -6.71 25.67
C LEU A 77 -12.19 -6.45 24.84
N VAL A 78 -11.03 -6.86 25.35
CA VAL A 78 -9.75 -6.84 24.62
C VAL A 78 -9.31 -8.29 24.46
N LEU A 79 -9.56 -8.87 23.29
CA LEU A 79 -9.45 -10.31 23.08
C LEU A 79 -8.46 -10.63 21.96
N GLY A 80 -7.30 -11.16 22.33
CA GLY A 80 -6.23 -11.51 21.40
C GLY A 80 -5.59 -10.30 20.70
N PRO A 81 -5.14 -9.26 21.44
CA PRO A 81 -4.55 -8.06 20.85
C PRO A 81 -3.31 -8.40 20.02
N ASP A 82 -3.26 -7.92 18.78
CA ASP A 82 -2.04 -8.01 17.96
C ASP A 82 -0.98 -7.02 18.45
N VAL A 83 -1.43 -5.88 18.98
CA VAL A 83 -0.57 -4.86 19.58
C VAL A 83 -0.98 -4.68 21.04
N TYR A 84 -0.08 -5.03 21.95
CA TYR A 84 -0.28 -4.80 23.37
C TYR A 84 -0.19 -3.31 23.73
N PRO A 85 -0.93 -2.84 24.75
CA PRO A 85 -0.94 -1.44 25.14
C PRO A 85 0.45 -0.96 25.60
N THR A 86 0.86 0.21 25.13
CA THR A 86 2.05 0.92 25.60
C THR A 86 1.94 1.30 27.07
N THR A 87 3.04 1.68 27.73
CA THR A 87 3.03 2.10 29.15
C THR A 87 2.01 3.21 29.45
N GLN A 88 1.89 4.22 28.59
CA GLN A 88 0.89 5.28 28.75
C GLN A 88 -0.54 4.72 28.64
N GLN A 89 -0.79 3.90 27.60
CA GLN A 89 -2.10 3.28 27.38
C GLN A 89 -2.50 2.33 28.52
N ARG A 90 -1.54 1.61 29.12
CA ARG A 90 -1.74 0.78 30.31
C ARG A 90 -2.18 1.62 31.51
N GLN A 91 -1.58 2.79 31.72
CA GLN A 91 -1.99 3.71 32.79
C GLN A 91 -3.39 4.28 32.56
N GLU A 92 -3.73 4.63 31.32
CA GLU A 92 -5.07 5.12 30.94
C GLU A 92 -6.13 4.02 31.12
N LEU A 93 -5.87 2.79 30.68
CA LEU A 93 -6.71 1.62 30.94
C LEU A 93 -6.89 1.38 32.45
N ALA A 94 -5.80 1.40 33.22
CA ALA A 94 -5.86 1.23 34.67
C ALA A 94 -6.63 2.35 35.37
N ALA A 95 -6.53 3.59 34.89
CA ALA A 95 -7.32 4.70 35.41
C ALA A 95 -8.81 4.54 35.11
N TRP A 96 -9.16 4.09 33.89
CA TRP A 96 -10.55 3.81 33.50
C TRP A 96 -11.15 2.65 34.31
N VAL A 97 -10.44 1.54 34.49
CA VAL A 97 -10.89 0.43 35.34
C VAL A 97 -11.07 0.90 36.79
N ARG A 98 -10.07 1.60 37.36
CA ARG A 98 -10.20 2.16 38.73
C ARG A 98 -11.37 3.12 38.86
N GLY A 99 -11.70 3.82 37.78
CA GLY A 99 -12.85 4.69 37.63
C GLY A 99 -14.18 3.96 37.46
N GLY A 100 -14.25 2.63 37.57
CA GLY A 100 -15.51 1.87 37.52
C GLY A 100 -15.75 1.08 36.23
N GLY A 101 -14.84 1.14 35.26
CA GLY A 101 -14.91 0.29 34.06
C GLY A 101 -14.69 -1.20 34.38
N CYS A 102 -15.20 -2.08 33.51
CA CYS A 102 -14.93 -3.51 33.58
C CYS A 102 -14.14 -3.97 32.34
N LEU A 103 -12.92 -4.47 32.54
CA LEU A 103 -12.08 -4.97 31.46
C LEU A 103 -12.13 -6.49 31.40
N VAL A 104 -12.46 -7.07 30.24
CA VAL A 104 -12.25 -8.49 29.95
C VAL A 104 -11.05 -8.60 29.03
N PHE A 105 -9.98 -9.25 29.49
CA PHE A 105 -8.70 -9.30 28.80
C PHE A 105 -8.31 -10.76 28.50
N ALA A 106 -7.95 -11.04 27.25
CA ALA A 106 -7.36 -12.31 26.84
C ALA A 106 -6.14 -12.06 25.94
N PRO A 107 -4.98 -12.71 26.18
CA PRO A 107 -3.76 -12.46 25.41
C PRO A 107 -3.88 -12.99 23.98
N ASN A 108 -2.92 -12.64 23.12
CA ASN A 108 -2.74 -13.34 21.85
C ASN A 108 -2.04 -14.68 22.09
N LEU A 109 -2.52 -15.76 21.47
CA LEU A 109 -1.93 -17.10 21.60
C LEU A 109 -0.47 -17.17 21.15
N SER A 110 -0.06 -16.32 20.20
CA SER A 110 1.34 -16.24 19.76
C SER A 110 2.27 -15.57 20.78
N GLN A 111 1.72 -14.84 21.75
CA GLN A 111 2.46 -14.16 22.81
C GLN A 111 1.76 -14.41 24.16
N PRO A 112 1.82 -15.65 24.69
CA PRO A 112 1.06 -16.07 25.87
C PRO A 112 1.54 -15.40 27.16
N GLN A 113 2.80 -14.98 27.23
CA GLN A 113 3.38 -14.33 28.39
C GLN A 113 3.13 -12.83 28.33
N VAL A 114 2.31 -12.32 29.26
CA VAL A 114 1.93 -10.91 29.33
C VAL A 114 1.89 -10.46 30.78
N SER A 115 2.47 -9.30 31.06
CA SER A 115 2.41 -8.66 32.38
C SER A 115 1.96 -7.20 32.25
N ILE A 116 0.81 -6.90 32.86
CA ILE A 116 0.27 -5.54 33.03
C ILE A 116 -0.03 -5.36 34.53
N PRO A 117 1.00 -5.05 35.33
CA PRO A 117 0.89 -5.03 36.79
C PRO A 117 -0.12 -3.99 37.29
N GLU A 118 -0.33 -2.90 36.56
CA GLU A 118 -1.30 -1.84 36.92
C GLU A 118 -2.75 -2.34 36.92
N LEU A 119 -3.02 -3.45 36.22
CA LEU A 119 -4.32 -4.10 36.11
C LEU A 119 -4.36 -5.46 36.83
N GLY A 120 -3.26 -5.88 37.46
CA GLY A 120 -3.12 -7.20 38.05
C GLY A 120 -3.15 -8.35 37.02
N ILE A 121 -2.80 -8.07 35.76
CA ILE A 121 -2.71 -9.07 34.70
C ILE A 121 -1.31 -9.67 34.72
N GLU A 122 -1.21 -10.92 35.11
CA GLU A 122 0.02 -11.71 35.06
C GLU A 122 -0.31 -13.05 34.42
N LEU A 123 0.20 -13.26 33.22
CA LEU A 123 0.00 -14.47 32.44
C LEU A 123 1.35 -15.15 32.25
N GLU A 124 1.41 -16.40 32.69
CA GLU A 124 2.59 -17.24 32.58
C GLU A 124 2.39 -18.21 31.42
N GLN A 125 3.45 -18.40 30.62
CA GLN A 125 3.42 -19.44 29.59
C GLN A 125 3.31 -20.79 30.29
N LEU A 126 2.39 -21.62 29.79
CA LEU A 126 2.26 -23.00 30.23
C LEU A 126 3.50 -23.74 29.74
N VAL A 127 4.53 -23.82 30.59
CA VAL A 127 5.68 -24.66 30.34
C VAL A 127 5.15 -26.07 30.24
N GLY A 128 5.35 -26.72 29.10
CA GLY A 128 4.96 -28.11 28.87
C GLY A 128 5.61 -28.97 29.95
N GLY A 129 4.92 -29.12 31.07
CA GLY A 129 5.35 -29.98 32.14
C GLY A 129 5.51 -31.35 31.51
N THR A 130 6.66 -31.97 31.72
CA THR A 130 6.82 -33.41 31.64
C THR A 130 5.86 -34.02 32.65
N ALA A 131 4.56 -34.00 32.32
CA ALA A 131 3.54 -34.63 33.10
C ALA A 131 3.82 -36.12 32.96
N GLU A 132 4.39 -36.73 34.01
CA GLU A 132 4.45 -38.18 34.21
C GLU A 132 3.03 -38.74 34.47
N GLY A 133 2.07 -38.37 33.62
CA GLY A 133 0.69 -38.85 33.57
C GLY A 133 0.43 -39.51 32.22
N PRO A 134 -0.61 -40.36 32.11
CA PRO A 134 -0.81 -41.23 30.95
C PRO A 134 -0.81 -40.42 29.66
N SER A 135 0.10 -40.81 28.78
CA SER A 135 0.46 -40.17 27.51
C SER A 135 -0.75 -39.64 26.77
N VAL A 136 -0.89 -38.31 26.71
CA VAL A 136 -1.77 -37.65 25.74
C VAL A 136 -1.09 -37.84 24.39
N GLU A 137 -1.71 -38.65 23.53
CA GLU A 137 -1.26 -38.84 22.14
C GLU A 137 -1.17 -37.48 21.45
N THR A 138 0.04 -37.12 21.05
CA THR A 138 0.36 -35.91 20.29
C THR A 138 -0.35 -35.99 18.93
N LEU A 139 -1.52 -35.36 18.82
CA LEU A 139 -2.32 -35.30 17.61
C LEU A 139 -1.74 -34.23 16.66
N VAL A 140 -0.60 -34.54 16.05
CA VAL A 140 -0.13 -33.86 14.84
C VAL A 140 -0.79 -34.57 13.65
N GLN A 141 -1.68 -33.85 12.97
CA GLN A 141 -2.25 -34.17 11.65
C GLN A 141 -3.12 -35.44 11.54
N SER A 142 -4.43 -35.27 11.75
CA SER A 142 -5.47 -36.02 11.02
C SER A 142 -6.80 -35.26 11.00
N ALA A 143 -6.80 -34.08 10.36
CA ALA A 143 -8.03 -33.49 9.84
C ALA A 143 -8.41 -34.25 8.56
N GLY A 144 -9.13 -35.36 8.74
CA GLY A 144 -9.66 -36.19 7.66
C GLY A 144 -10.79 -35.48 6.90
N GLY A 145 -10.56 -35.33 5.59
CA GLY A 145 -11.51 -35.45 4.49
C GLY A 145 -13.00 -35.15 4.72
N LEU A 146 -13.42 -33.96 4.32
CA LEU A 146 -14.65 -33.79 3.55
C LEU A 146 -14.26 -33.37 2.13
N THR A 147 -14.35 -34.31 1.21
CA THR A 147 -14.21 -34.15 -0.23
C THR A 147 -15.46 -33.45 -0.80
N PRO A 148 -15.37 -32.24 -1.39
CA PRO A 148 -16.32 -31.80 -2.39
C PRO A 148 -15.91 -32.43 -3.74
N GLY A 149 -16.88 -32.93 -4.49
CA GLY A 149 -16.66 -33.68 -5.72
C GLY A 149 -15.70 -33.04 -6.73
N SER A 150 -14.76 -33.85 -7.21
CA SER A 150 -13.93 -33.61 -8.38
C SER A 150 -14.75 -33.19 -9.59
N GLN A 151 -14.56 -31.94 -10.04
CA GLN A 151 -14.53 -31.62 -11.47
C GLN A 151 -13.17 -31.02 -11.78
N THR A 152 -12.34 -31.81 -12.47
CA THR A 152 -11.10 -31.39 -13.11
C THR A 152 -11.40 -30.39 -14.22
N PRO A 153 -10.59 -29.33 -14.37
CA PRO A 153 -9.86 -29.24 -15.63
C PRO A 153 -8.36 -29.01 -15.45
N ALA A 154 -7.64 -29.47 -16.46
CA ALA A 154 -6.21 -29.59 -16.54
C ALA A 154 -5.45 -28.27 -16.51
N GLY A 155 -4.21 -28.34 -16.02
CA GLY A 155 -3.11 -27.47 -16.46
C GLY A 155 -2.57 -26.54 -15.39
N GLN A 156 -1.64 -27.02 -14.56
CA GLN A 156 -0.69 -26.16 -13.86
C GLN A 156 0.74 -26.59 -14.19
N SER A 157 1.47 -25.67 -14.79
CA SER A 157 2.90 -25.74 -15.12
C SER A 157 3.76 -25.57 -13.85
N PRO A 158 5.00 -26.08 -13.84
CA PRO A 158 5.90 -25.92 -12.69
C PRO A 158 6.28 -24.45 -12.44
N PRO A 159 6.62 -24.07 -11.19
CA PRO A 159 6.97 -22.70 -10.83
C PRO A 159 8.29 -22.26 -11.49
N PRO A 160 8.43 -20.97 -11.87
CA PRO A 160 9.64 -20.45 -12.48
C PRO A 160 10.75 -20.27 -11.44
N THR A 161 11.88 -20.93 -11.68
CA THR A 161 13.18 -20.62 -11.07
C THR A 161 13.59 -19.20 -11.47
N THR A 162 13.73 -18.31 -10.48
CA THR A 162 14.20 -16.93 -10.69
C THR A 162 15.74 -16.90 -10.59
N PRO A 163 16.47 -16.34 -11.57
CA PRO A 163 17.92 -16.12 -11.47
C PRO A 163 18.24 -14.92 -10.58
N GLY A 164 19.21 -15.11 -9.68
CA GLY A 164 19.62 -14.15 -8.66
C GLY A 164 20.17 -12.82 -9.18
N ALA A 165 19.75 -11.75 -8.51
CA ALA A 165 20.41 -10.46 -8.53
C ALA A 165 21.43 -10.37 -7.40
N VAL A 166 22.63 -9.90 -7.75
CA VAL A 166 23.78 -9.68 -6.86
C VAL A 166 23.48 -8.55 -5.87
N PRO A 167 23.67 -8.72 -4.56
CA PRO A 167 23.54 -7.61 -3.61
C PRO A 167 24.81 -6.77 -3.57
N VAL A 168 24.62 -5.45 -3.68
CA VAL A 168 25.65 -4.42 -3.43
C VAL A 168 25.76 -4.24 -1.92
N GLY A 169 27.00 -4.31 -1.42
CA GLY A 169 27.32 -4.35 0.01
C GLY A 169 26.96 -3.09 0.77
N ALA A 170 26.24 -3.29 1.87
CA ALA A 170 26.31 -2.45 3.06
C ALA A 170 26.53 -3.42 4.24
N ALA A 171 27.75 -3.41 4.78
CA ALA A 171 28.11 -4.19 5.95
C ALA A 171 27.47 -3.55 7.20
N GLY A 172 26.22 -3.91 7.47
CA GLY A 172 25.68 -3.91 8.82
C GLY A 172 25.75 -5.34 9.33
N GLU A 173 26.24 -5.53 10.55
CA GLU A 173 26.21 -6.82 11.24
C GLU A 173 24.75 -7.30 11.30
N SER A 174 24.43 -8.30 10.49
CA SER A 174 23.14 -8.99 10.56
C SER A 174 23.10 -9.75 11.88
N GLU A 175 22.45 -9.19 12.90
CA GLU A 175 22.00 -9.97 14.05
C GLU A 175 21.11 -11.10 13.50
N GLU A 176 21.55 -12.35 13.66
CA GLU A 176 20.72 -13.52 13.39
C GLU A 176 19.43 -13.37 14.23
N PRO A 177 18.24 -13.43 13.62
CA PRO A 177 17.00 -13.37 14.36
C PRO A 177 16.98 -14.52 15.35
N ALA A 178 16.98 -14.20 16.65
CA ALA A 178 16.87 -15.19 17.70
C ALA A 178 15.66 -16.10 17.42
N GLU A 179 15.87 -17.42 17.44
CA GLU A 179 14.79 -18.40 17.26
C GLU A 179 13.69 -18.12 18.27
N VAL A 180 12.53 -17.66 17.77
CA VAL A 180 11.35 -17.44 18.61
C VAL A 180 10.89 -18.82 19.07
N PRO A 181 10.82 -19.10 20.39
CA PRO A 181 10.42 -20.40 20.89
C PRO A 181 9.03 -20.78 20.36
N GLU A 182 8.90 -22.00 19.84
CA GLU A 182 7.63 -22.51 19.33
C GLU A 182 6.61 -22.58 20.47
N VAL A 183 5.49 -21.85 20.31
CA VAL A 183 4.41 -21.84 21.30
C VAL A 183 3.55 -23.08 21.12
N VAL A 184 3.65 -24.02 22.07
CA VAL A 184 2.84 -25.25 22.07
C VAL A 184 1.49 -24.98 22.72
N LEU A 185 0.42 -25.13 21.95
CA LEU A 185 -0.95 -25.08 22.47
C LEU A 185 -1.32 -26.41 23.14
N GLN A 186 -1.96 -26.35 24.31
CA GLN A 186 -2.50 -27.51 25.01
C GLN A 186 -4.03 -27.41 25.10
N GLN A 187 -4.72 -28.52 24.87
CA GLN A 187 -6.16 -28.63 25.08
C GLN A 187 -6.43 -28.99 26.54
N LEU A 188 -7.22 -28.18 27.23
CA LEU A 188 -7.55 -28.36 28.64
C LEU A 188 -9.06 -28.41 28.85
N SER A 189 -9.50 -29.26 29.76
CA SER A 189 -10.88 -29.26 30.25
C SER A 189 -11.05 -28.27 31.39
N ALA A 190 -11.76 -27.19 31.12
CA ALA A 190 -12.04 -26.12 32.06
C ALA A 190 -13.34 -26.38 32.84
N LYS A 191 -13.27 -26.22 34.17
CA LYS A 191 -14.41 -26.23 35.09
C LYS A 191 -14.63 -24.81 35.60
N SER A 192 -15.88 -24.40 35.67
CA SER A 192 -16.27 -23.08 36.14
C SER A 192 -17.18 -23.17 37.36
N GLU A 193 -17.14 -22.16 38.21
CA GLU A 193 -18.11 -21.99 39.30
C GLU A 193 -19.53 -21.71 38.76
N PHE A 194 -19.66 -21.24 37.51
CA PHE A 194 -20.95 -20.85 36.92
C PHE A 194 -21.70 -22.00 36.25
N SER A 195 -21.04 -23.13 35.97
CA SER A 195 -21.65 -24.28 35.32
C SER A 195 -21.00 -25.59 35.73
N ASN A 196 -21.82 -26.62 35.95
CA ASN A 196 -21.34 -27.98 36.19
C ASN A 196 -20.73 -28.64 34.94
N ASP A 197 -20.92 -28.04 33.78
CA ASP A 197 -20.39 -28.54 32.51
C ASP A 197 -18.89 -28.19 32.37
N THR A 198 -18.14 -29.09 31.76
CA THR A 198 -16.76 -28.82 31.33
C THR A 198 -16.73 -28.25 29.91
N ALA A 199 -15.92 -27.23 29.69
CA ALA A 199 -15.63 -26.70 28.37
C ALA A 199 -14.21 -27.12 27.94
N GLU A 200 -14.01 -27.54 26.71
CA GLU A 200 -12.69 -27.81 26.16
C GLU A 200 -12.13 -26.54 25.52
N LEU A 201 -10.88 -26.20 25.81
CA LEU A 201 -10.25 -24.99 25.31
C LEU A 201 -8.78 -25.18 25.04
N TRP A 202 -8.27 -24.46 24.05
CA TRP A 202 -6.86 -24.43 23.71
C TRP A 202 -6.18 -23.24 24.38
N THR A 203 -5.10 -23.50 25.11
CA THR A 203 -4.32 -22.44 25.76
C THR A 203 -2.83 -22.73 25.71
N ALA A 204 -2.02 -21.67 25.67
CA ALA A 204 -0.58 -21.71 25.92
C ALA A 204 -0.18 -20.92 27.18
N ALA A 205 -1.17 -20.41 27.94
CA ALA A 205 -0.93 -19.64 29.15
C ALA A 205 -1.83 -20.10 30.30
N VAL A 206 -1.43 -19.69 31.50
CA VAL A 206 -2.22 -19.79 32.72
C VAL A 206 -2.16 -18.44 33.46
N VAL A 207 -3.19 -18.14 34.23
CA VAL A 207 -3.21 -16.91 35.03
C VAL A 207 -2.34 -17.11 36.26
N GLY A 208 -1.27 -16.33 36.35
CA GLY A 208 -0.34 -16.33 37.47
C GLY A 208 -1.02 -15.99 38.81
N SER A 209 -0.35 -16.33 39.90
CA SER A 209 -0.79 -15.95 41.24
C SER A 209 -0.55 -14.46 41.45
N SER A 210 -1.55 -13.63 41.19
CA SER A 210 -1.47 -12.21 41.54
C SER A 210 -1.28 -12.06 43.06
N SER A 211 -0.32 -11.22 43.45
CA SER A 211 -0.09 -10.84 44.84
C SER A 211 -1.17 -9.90 45.40
N GLN A 212 -2.11 -9.43 44.58
CA GLN A 212 -3.19 -8.56 45.02
C GLN A 212 -4.23 -9.32 45.84
N GLU A 213 -4.53 -8.81 47.04
CA GLU A 213 -5.39 -9.43 48.06
C GLU A 213 -6.85 -9.64 47.64
N GLN A 214 -7.27 -9.14 46.48
CA GLN A 214 -8.67 -9.17 46.00
C GLN A 214 -8.80 -9.83 44.62
N SER A 215 -8.26 -11.04 44.48
CA SER A 215 -8.48 -11.84 43.28
C SER A 215 -9.24 -13.14 43.57
N GLN A 216 -10.18 -13.49 42.69
CA GLN A 216 -10.99 -14.71 42.77
C GLN A 216 -10.83 -15.54 41.49
N PRO A 217 -10.48 -16.84 41.57
CA PRO A 217 -10.50 -17.71 40.41
C PRO A 217 -11.95 -18.02 40.01
N LEU A 218 -12.30 -17.86 38.73
CA LEU A 218 -13.65 -18.13 38.22
C LEU A 218 -13.70 -19.42 37.38
N VAL A 219 -12.59 -19.74 36.71
CA VAL A 219 -12.45 -20.92 35.86
C VAL A 219 -11.09 -21.55 36.12
N THR A 220 -11.09 -22.86 36.36
CA THR A 220 -9.88 -23.64 36.63
C THR A 220 -9.82 -24.83 35.68
N ALA A 221 -8.61 -25.20 35.25
CA ALA A 221 -8.37 -26.45 34.55
C ALA A 221 -7.68 -27.43 35.50
N GLY A 222 -8.17 -28.68 35.52
CA GLY A 222 -7.62 -29.72 36.39
C GLY A 222 -6.12 -29.92 36.10
N GLY A 223 -5.27 -29.62 37.08
CA GLY A 223 -3.82 -29.78 37.00
C GLY A 223 -3.05 -28.63 36.35
N ALA A 224 -3.69 -27.81 35.50
CA ALA A 224 -3.02 -26.70 34.81
C ALA A 224 -3.11 -25.37 35.58
N GLY A 225 -4.11 -25.19 36.44
CA GLY A 225 -4.26 -23.99 37.27
C GLY A 225 -5.46 -23.12 36.91
N VAL A 226 -5.33 -21.81 37.12
CA VAL A 226 -6.43 -20.84 36.91
C VAL A 226 -6.42 -20.35 35.47
N LEU A 227 -7.55 -20.47 34.79
CA LEU A 227 -7.74 -20.02 33.41
C LEU A 227 -8.46 -18.67 33.32
N VAL A 228 -9.36 -18.40 34.25
CA VAL A 228 -10.00 -17.08 34.35
C VAL A 228 -9.97 -16.62 35.80
N ARG A 229 -9.51 -15.40 36.01
CA ARG A 229 -9.41 -14.76 37.33
C ARG A 229 -10.10 -13.39 37.29
N GLU A 230 -10.90 -13.11 38.29
CA GLU A 230 -11.40 -11.77 38.56
C GLU A 230 -10.42 -11.05 39.48
N VAL A 231 -10.05 -9.82 39.13
CA VAL A 231 -9.19 -8.93 39.91
C VAL A 231 -9.94 -7.63 40.14
N LEU A 232 -10.16 -7.26 41.40
CA LEU A 232 -10.78 -5.99 41.74
C LEU A 232 -9.76 -4.85 41.68
N SER A 233 -10.11 -3.74 41.03
CA SER A 233 -9.23 -2.58 40.90
C SER A 233 -10.00 -1.28 41.03
N GLY A 234 -9.88 -0.64 42.19
CA GLY A 234 -10.62 0.59 42.51
C GLY A 234 -12.13 0.34 42.58
N SER A 235 -12.91 1.08 41.77
CA SER A 235 -14.36 0.90 41.65
C SER A 235 -14.77 -0.07 40.53
N GLY A 236 -13.81 -0.57 39.76
CA GLY A 236 -14.04 -1.51 38.67
C GLY A 236 -13.31 -2.82 38.87
N ARG A 237 -13.20 -3.59 37.79
CA ARG A 237 -12.61 -4.94 37.83
C ARG A 237 -12.01 -5.34 36.49
N VAL A 238 -11.18 -6.37 36.55
CA VAL A 238 -10.56 -7.02 35.40
C VAL A 238 -10.88 -8.51 35.44
N LEU A 239 -11.45 -9.06 34.37
CA LEU A 239 -11.52 -10.49 34.13
C LEU A 239 -10.37 -10.88 33.22
N VAL A 240 -9.36 -11.52 33.80
CA VAL A 240 -8.17 -11.99 33.10
C VAL A 240 -8.41 -13.41 32.63
N CYS A 241 -8.44 -13.62 31.32
CA CYS A 241 -8.57 -14.92 30.68
C CYS A 241 -7.20 -15.35 30.13
N ALA A 242 -6.80 -16.58 30.38
CA ALA A 242 -5.52 -17.12 29.93
C ALA A 242 -5.47 -17.36 28.41
N THR A 243 -6.64 -17.51 27.76
CA THR A 243 -6.72 -17.78 26.32
C THR A 243 -7.87 -17.00 25.67
N PRO A 244 -7.67 -16.45 24.45
CA PRO A 244 -8.75 -15.87 23.66
C PRO A 244 -9.59 -16.96 22.97
N ASP A 245 -9.15 -18.22 22.97
CA ASP A 245 -9.87 -19.34 22.35
C ASP A 245 -11.23 -19.60 23.00
N LEU A 246 -11.40 -19.22 24.27
CA LEU A 246 -12.69 -19.23 24.94
C LEU A 246 -13.76 -18.44 24.17
N PHE A 247 -13.33 -17.45 23.39
CA PHE A 247 -14.15 -16.53 22.63
C PHE A 247 -14.12 -16.78 21.12
N SER A 248 -13.48 -17.87 20.66
CA SER A 248 -13.33 -18.18 19.24
C SER A 248 -14.59 -18.77 18.62
N ASN A 249 -14.72 -18.64 17.31
CA ASN A 249 -15.81 -19.23 16.53
C ASN A 249 -15.86 -20.75 16.73
N ARG A 250 -14.70 -21.41 16.85
CA ARG A 250 -14.58 -22.85 17.14
C ARG A 250 -15.23 -23.23 18.46
N THR A 251 -14.80 -22.60 19.54
CA THR A 251 -15.20 -22.96 20.90
C THR A 251 -16.68 -22.65 21.13
N LEU A 252 -17.21 -21.61 20.49
CA LEU A 252 -18.64 -21.27 20.53
C LEU A 252 -19.56 -22.27 19.79
N LEU A 253 -19.02 -23.29 19.11
CA LEU A 253 -19.82 -24.42 18.64
C LEU A 253 -20.26 -25.34 19.78
N GLU A 254 -19.53 -25.35 20.90
CA GLU A 254 -19.82 -26.15 22.07
C GLU A 254 -20.79 -25.45 23.02
N LYS A 255 -21.89 -26.12 23.39
CA LYS A 255 -22.92 -25.53 24.26
C LYS A 255 -22.39 -25.16 25.65
N SER A 256 -21.47 -25.95 26.20
CA SER A 256 -20.85 -25.70 27.51
C SER A 256 -20.00 -24.44 27.47
N ALA A 257 -19.19 -24.27 26.42
CA ALA A 257 -18.38 -23.08 26.21
C ALA A 257 -19.24 -21.82 25.99
N VAL A 258 -20.30 -21.90 25.17
CA VAL A 258 -21.25 -20.79 24.98
C VAL A 258 -21.85 -20.36 26.31
N ARG A 259 -22.30 -21.32 27.12
CA ARG A 259 -22.85 -21.02 28.46
C ARG A 259 -21.81 -20.36 29.35
N LEU A 260 -20.58 -20.87 29.36
CA LEU A 260 -19.47 -20.30 30.14
C LEU A 260 -19.19 -18.85 29.74
N VAL A 261 -19.07 -18.57 28.45
CA VAL A 261 -18.85 -17.22 27.92
C VAL A 261 -19.96 -16.26 28.33
N VAL A 262 -21.22 -16.66 28.16
CA VAL A 262 -22.37 -15.84 28.56
C VAL A 262 -22.33 -15.53 30.05
N ARG A 263 -22.06 -16.53 30.90
CA ARG A 263 -21.95 -16.33 32.37
C ARG A 263 -20.80 -15.41 32.76
N LEU A 264 -19.66 -15.49 32.07
CA LEU A 264 -18.53 -14.58 32.31
C LEU A 264 -18.88 -13.14 31.93
N LEU A 265 -19.64 -12.94 30.86
CA LEU A 265 -20.09 -11.62 30.43
C LEU A 265 -21.18 -11.05 31.35
N GLU A 266 -22.11 -11.88 31.81
CA GLU A 266 -23.07 -11.49 32.85
C GLU A 266 -22.34 -11.09 34.14
N ARG A 267 -21.31 -11.85 34.54
CA ARG A 267 -20.44 -11.50 35.68
C ARG A 267 -19.71 -10.18 35.44
N ALA A 268 -19.25 -9.92 34.22
CA ALA A 268 -18.63 -8.64 33.86
C ALA A 268 -19.62 -7.45 33.94
N GLN A 269 -20.92 -7.67 33.68
CA GLN A 269 -21.98 -6.67 33.82
C GLN A 269 -22.48 -6.48 35.25
N GLU A 270 -22.31 -7.47 36.13
CA GLU A 270 -22.88 -7.49 37.47
C GLU A 270 -22.37 -6.33 38.33
N HIS A 271 -23.19 -5.31 38.58
CA HIS A 271 -22.74 -4.15 39.35
C HIS A 271 -22.27 -4.57 40.75
N GLN A 272 -20.99 -4.31 41.07
CA GLN A 272 -20.45 -4.71 42.34
C GLN A 272 -20.97 -3.78 43.45
N PRO A 273 -21.61 -4.31 44.51
CA PRO A 273 -21.97 -3.50 45.66
C PRO A 273 -20.70 -3.17 46.45
N VAL A 274 -20.02 -2.08 46.09
CA VAL A 274 -18.92 -1.55 46.90
C VAL A 274 -19.49 -1.14 48.26
N GLY A 275 -18.79 -1.45 49.35
CA GLY A 275 -19.27 -1.16 50.71
C GLY A 275 -19.56 0.33 50.94
N ALA A 276 -20.82 0.63 51.25
CA ALA A 276 -21.41 1.74 52.03
C ALA A 276 -20.89 3.20 51.99
N GLN A 277 -19.85 3.57 51.24
CA GLN A 277 -19.51 4.98 51.03
C GLN A 277 -20.05 5.44 49.67
N GLU A 278 -21.29 5.89 49.68
CA GLU A 278 -22.14 6.22 48.51
C GLU A 278 -21.84 7.57 47.84
N PHE A 279 -20.90 8.36 48.35
CA PHE A 279 -20.92 9.80 48.04
C PHE A 279 -20.51 10.20 46.62
N TRP A 280 -19.71 9.39 45.90
CA TRP A 280 -19.39 9.62 44.49
C TRP A 280 -19.11 8.30 43.78
N ARG A 281 -20.12 7.76 43.08
CA ARG A 281 -19.93 6.60 42.19
C ARG A 281 -20.09 7.01 40.75
N PRO A 282 -19.09 6.74 39.90
CA PRO A 282 -19.25 6.93 38.48
C PRO A 282 -20.27 5.91 37.96
N THR A 283 -21.16 6.35 37.08
CA THR A 283 -22.24 5.53 36.53
C THR A 283 -21.67 4.41 35.66
N PHE A 284 -21.87 3.16 36.07
CA PHE A 284 -21.55 1.99 35.26
C PHE A 284 -22.74 1.64 34.36
N ASN A 285 -22.53 1.69 33.05
CA ASN A 285 -23.51 1.32 32.05
C ASN A 285 -23.45 -0.18 31.79
N SER A 286 -24.23 -0.96 32.55
CA SER A 286 -24.29 -2.42 32.42
C SER A 286 -24.90 -2.88 31.10
N GLU A 287 -25.64 -2.05 30.38
CA GLU A 287 -26.29 -2.42 29.11
C GLU A 287 -25.34 -2.38 27.92
N ARG A 288 -24.18 -1.72 28.08
CA ARG A 288 -23.21 -1.49 27.02
C ARG A 288 -22.02 -2.44 27.13
N ILE A 289 -21.73 -3.14 26.05
CA ILE A 289 -20.52 -3.94 25.89
C ILE A 289 -19.78 -3.49 24.63
N VAL A 290 -18.48 -3.23 24.75
CA VAL A 290 -17.64 -2.76 23.66
C VAL A 290 -16.56 -3.81 23.37
N LEU A 291 -16.53 -4.31 22.14
CA LEU A 291 -15.43 -5.13 21.63
C LEU A 291 -14.37 -4.18 21.04
N SER A 292 -13.20 -4.15 21.66
CA SER A 292 -12.09 -3.30 21.23
C SER A 292 -11.40 -3.92 20.01
N GLU A 293 -11.69 -3.36 18.84
CA GLU A 293 -10.88 -3.58 17.64
C GLU A 293 -9.66 -2.68 17.60
N TYR A 294 -9.53 -1.69 18.50
CA TYR A 294 -8.39 -0.77 18.54
C TYR A 294 -7.02 -1.48 18.64
N PHE A 295 -6.96 -2.59 19.39
CA PHE A 295 -5.74 -3.39 19.59
C PHE A 295 -5.61 -4.58 18.62
N ASN A 296 -6.69 -4.93 17.91
CA ASN A 296 -6.73 -6.00 16.90
C ASN A 296 -6.65 -5.46 15.46
N ALA A 297 -6.91 -4.17 15.27
CA ALA A 297 -6.68 -3.48 14.04
C ALA A 297 -5.17 -3.42 13.84
N ALA A 298 -4.64 -4.46 13.19
CA ALA A 298 -3.31 -4.47 12.63
C ALA A 298 -3.03 -3.10 12.02
N ASP A 299 -1.81 -2.61 12.21
CA ASP A 299 -1.31 -1.28 11.79
C ASP A 299 -1.59 -0.91 10.32
N SER A 300 -2.12 -1.87 9.54
CA SER A 300 -2.60 -1.74 8.17
C SER A 300 -3.54 -0.54 7.97
N TYR A 301 -4.42 -0.21 8.92
CA TYR A 301 -5.32 0.95 8.78
C TYR A 301 -4.76 2.28 9.32
N ARG A 302 -3.81 2.25 10.27
CA ARG A 302 -3.29 3.49 10.88
C ARG A 302 -2.20 4.17 10.08
N SER A 303 -1.37 3.38 9.39
CA SER A 303 -0.21 3.91 8.65
C SER A 303 -0.45 4.07 7.15
N THR A 304 -1.36 3.30 6.55
CA THR A 304 -1.73 3.50 5.15
C THR A 304 -2.76 4.63 5.08
N GLY A 305 -2.30 5.85 4.78
CA GLY A 305 -3.17 7.01 4.66
C GLY A 305 -4.42 6.69 3.84
N ILE A 306 -5.58 7.22 4.25
CA ILE A 306 -6.97 6.93 3.79
C ILE A 306 -7.10 6.50 2.31
N LEU A 307 -6.27 7.09 1.44
CA LEU A 307 -6.12 6.79 0.01
C LEU A 307 -5.71 5.34 -0.33
N LEU A 308 -5.12 4.58 0.60
CA LEU A 308 -4.68 3.20 0.39
C LEU A 308 -5.52 2.17 1.16
N SER A 309 -6.59 2.61 1.84
CA SER A 309 -7.57 1.70 2.45
C SER A 309 -8.13 0.73 1.39
N PRO A 310 -8.45 -0.53 1.73
CA PRO A 310 -8.88 -1.52 0.73
C PRO A 310 -10.02 -1.05 -0.18
N ALA A 311 -10.97 -0.30 0.37
CA ALA A 311 -12.10 0.26 -0.38
C ALA A 311 -11.68 1.39 -1.34
N MET A 312 -10.77 2.29 -0.93
CA MET A 312 -10.35 3.44 -1.75
C MET A 312 -9.14 3.14 -2.63
N ARG A 313 -8.38 2.07 -2.35
CA ARG A 313 -7.15 1.68 -3.06
C ARG A 313 -7.39 1.44 -4.55
N ILE A 314 -8.49 0.78 -4.91
CA ILE A 314 -8.86 0.58 -6.32
C ILE A 314 -9.10 1.94 -6.98
N GLY A 315 -9.82 2.84 -6.31
CA GLY A 315 -10.09 4.19 -6.80
C GLY A 315 -8.83 5.03 -6.97
N THR A 316 -7.90 4.98 -6.01
CA THR A 316 -6.66 5.77 -6.07
C THR A 316 -5.68 5.24 -7.10
N LEU A 317 -5.57 3.92 -7.27
CA LEU A 317 -4.80 3.33 -8.37
C LEU A 317 -5.41 3.66 -9.75
N GLN A 318 -6.74 3.67 -9.87
CA GLN A 318 -7.40 4.12 -11.10
C GLN A 318 -7.16 5.61 -11.38
N LEU A 319 -7.24 6.47 -10.37
CA LEU A 319 -7.00 7.90 -10.51
C LEU A 319 -5.54 8.17 -10.90
N LEU A 320 -4.60 7.45 -10.30
CA LEU A 320 -3.18 7.52 -10.65
C LEU A 320 -2.92 7.03 -12.08
N LEU A 321 -3.58 5.95 -12.51
CA LEU A 321 -3.53 5.47 -13.90
C LEU A 321 -4.08 6.52 -14.87
N VAL A 322 -5.23 7.13 -14.56
CA VAL A 322 -5.82 8.22 -15.38
C VAL A 322 -4.87 9.42 -15.44
N ALA A 323 -4.25 9.80 -14.32
CA ALA A 323 -3.28 10.89 -14.30
C ALA A 323 -2.06 10.58 -15.18
N VAL A 324 -1.52 9.36 -15.10
CA VAL A 324 -0.40 8.91 -15.96
C VAL A 324 -0.80 8.93 -17.44
N LEU A 325 -1.99 8.46 -17.78
CA LEU A 325 -2.51 8.49 -19.16
C LEU A 325 -2.78 9.92 -19.64
N ALA A 326 -3.29 10.80 -18.79
CA ALA A 326 -3.53 12.21 -19.12
C ALA A 326 -2.21 12.96 -19.37
N ILE A 327 -1.20 12.73 -18.52
CA ILE A 327 0.17 13.23 -18.73
C ILE A 327 0.71 12.71 -20.06
N TRP A 328 0.56 11.41 -20.34
CA TRP A 328 0.98 10.83 -21.60
C TRP A 328 0.28 11.48 -22.82
N LEU A 329 -1.03 11.69 -22.75
CA LEU A 329 -1.82 12.36 -23.79
C LEU A 329 -1.41 13.83 -23.98
N ALA A 330 -1.07 14.55 -22.91
CA ALA A 330 -0.65 15.95 -22.98
C ALA A 330 0.72 16.11 -23.67
N PHE A 331 1.65 15.18 -23.44
CA PHE A 331 3.00 15.24 -24.02
C PHE A 331 3.12 14.57 -25.39
N HIS A 332 2.23 13.63 -25.72
CA HIS A 332 2.15 13.07 -27.06
C HIS A 332 1.12 13.81 -27.90
N ARG A 333 1.62 14.69 -28.77
CA ARG A 333 0.80 15.39 -29.75
C ARG A 333 0.17 14.38 -30.72
N PHE A 334 -1.07 13.96 -30.45
CA PHE A 334 -1.88 13.16 -31.36
C PHE A 334 -2.36 14.04 -32.51
N GLY A 335 -1.51 14.17 -33.50
CA GLY A 335 -1.87 14.75 -34.77
C GLY A 335 -1.02 14.13 -35.86
N PRO A 336 -1.54 13.92 -37.08
CA PRO A 336 -0.66 13.80 -38.22
C PRO A 336 0.27 15.01 -38.19
N THR A 337 1.58 14.80 -38.28
CA THR A 337 2.49 15.90 -38.63
C THR A 337 1.98 16.42 -39.96
N ILE A 338 1.19 17.49 -39.93
CA ILE A 338 0.88 18.25 -41.12
C ILE A 338 2.27 18.71 -41.54
N SER A 339 2.82 18.01 -42.54
CA SER A 339 4.01 18.53 -43.19
C SER A 339 3.56 19.90 -43.64
N ALA A 340 4.23 20.96 -43.18
CA ALA A 340 3.94 22.28 -43.68
C ALA A 340 4.06 22.16 -45.20
N GLU A 341 2.92 22.04 -45.89
CA GLU A 341 2.89 22.04 -47.33
C GLU A 341 3.43 23.41 -47.67
N THR A 342 4.68 23.41 -48.13
CA THR A 342 5.27 24.60 -48.71
C THR A 342 4.35 24.91 -49.88
N ALA A 343 3.51 25.93 -49.72
CA ALA A 343 2.53 26.31 -50.71
C ALA A 343 3.22 26.27 -52.09
N PRO A 344 2.67 25.55 -53.08
CA PRO A 344 3.28 25.41 -54.38
C PRO A 344 3.62 26.80 -54.90
N ARG A 345 4.89 26.98 -55.26
CA ARG A 345 5.46 28.30 -55.54
C ARG A 345 4.64 29.05 -56.59
N ARG A 346 4.25 30.27 -56.21
CA ARG A 346 3.95 31.39 -57.11
C ARG A 346 5.01 31.48 -58.21
N SER A 347 4.62 31.93 -59.41
CA SER A 347 5.49 31.92 -60.59
C SER A 347 6.82 32.64 -60.33
N LEU A 348 7.88 32.27 -61.06
CA LEU A 348 9.20 32.91 -60.94
C LEU A 348 9.12 34.43 -61.09
N THR A 349 8.20 34.91 -61.92
CA THR A 349 7.92 36.35 -62.09
C THR A 349 7.31 36.97 -60.84
N GLU A 350 6.33 36.34 -60.21
CA GLU A 350 5.70 36.84 -58.98
C GLU A 350 6.68 36.84 -57.79
N SER A 351 7.58 35.87 -57.73
CA SER A 351 8.66 35.88 -56.74
C SER A 351 9.64 37.04 -56.94
N ALA A 352 10.00 37.32 -58.20
CA ALA A 352 10.94 38.39 -58.53
C ALA A 352 10.32 39.77 -58.26
N GLU A 353 9.03 39.93 -58.56
CA GLU A 353 8.26 41.13 -58.26
C GLU A 353 8.06 41.33 -56.76
N ALA A 354 7.69 40.28 -56.02
CA ALA A 354 7.55 40.34 -54.56
C ALA A 354 8.88 40.70 -53.87
N ILE A 355 9.98 40.12 -54.35
CA ILE A 355 11.34 40.44 -53.89
C ILE A 355 11.69 41.89 -54.19
N GLY A 356 11.44 42.36 -55.41
CA GLY A 356 11.69 43.75 -55.81
C GLY A 356 10.90 44.74 -54.95
N ASN A 357 9.60 44.48 -54.75
CA ASN A 357 8.73 45.31 -53.93
C ASN A 357 9.13 45.30 -52.45
N LEU A 358 9.54 44.15 -51.91
CA LEU A 358 10.03 44.05 -50.54
C LEU A 358 11.34 44.82 -50.34
N GLN A 359 12.22 44.77 -51.34
CA GLN A 359 13.50 45.49 -51.31
C GLN A 359 13.32 47.01 -51.41
N VAL A 360 12.38 47.49 -52.23
CA VAL A 360 12.03 48.93 -52.29
C VAL A 360 11.49 49.41 -50.95
N ARG A 361 10.72 48.59 -50.23
CA ARG A 361 10.08 48.98 -48.96
C ARG A 361 10.99 48.95 -47.75
N LEU A 362 11.88 47.96 -47.66
CA LEU A 362 12.69 47.74 -46.45
C LEU A 362 14.05 48.43 -46.48
N ALA A 363 14.51 48.90 -47.66
CA ALA A 363 15.84 49.48 -47.86
C ALA A 363 17.00 48.62 -47.30
N ASP A 364 16.74 47.32 -47.08
CA ASP A 364 17.67 46.36 -46.51
C ASP A 364 17.71 45.11 -47.37
N GLY A 365 18.88 44.86 -47.96
CA GLY A 365 19.13 43.68 -48.78
C GLY A 365 19.48 42.41 -47.99
N GLY A 366 19.72 42.49 -46.68
CA GLY A 366 20.16 41.35 -45.87
C GLY A 366 19.13 40.20 -45.84
N PRO A 367 17.84 40.46 -45.53
CA PRO A 367 16.79 39.44 -45.54
C PRO A 367 16.63 38.75 -46.89
N LEU A 368 16.88 39.47 -47.99
CA LEU A 368 16.81 38.91 -49.33
C LEU A 368 17.89 37.85 -49.55
N VAL A 369 19.15 38.17 -49.22
CA VAL A 369 20.25 37.19 -49.30
C VAL A 369 19.97 35.97 -48.43
N GLY A 370 19.43 36.18 -47.22
CA GLY A 370 19.05 35.09 -46.32
C GLY A 370 17.98 34.16 -46.88
N SER A 371 16.96 34.72 -47.54
CA SER A 371 15.91 33.93 -48.19
C SER A 371 16.46 33.05 -49.33
N TYR A 372 17.43 33.55 -50.11
CA TYR A 372 18.09 32.78 -51.17
C TYR A 372 19.04 31.72 -50.62
N LEU A 373 19.78 31.99 -49.55
CA LEU A 373 20.61 30.98 -48.88
C LEU A 373 19.77 29.83 -48.32
N ALA A 374 18.67 30.16 -47.61
CA ALA A 374 17.75 29.15 -47.09
C ALA A 374 17.11 28.34 -48.23
N TYR A 375 16.78 28.99 -49.35
CA TYR A 375 16.29 28.30 -50.53
C TYR A 375 17.33 27.34 -51.12
N LEU A 376 18.57 27.79 -51.31
CA LEU A 376 19.65 26.96 -51.84
C LEU A 376 19.93 25.76 -50.92
N GLN A 377 19.92 25.96 -49.61
CA GLN A 377 20.06 24.89 -48.62
C GLN A 377 18.92 23.86 -48.74
N GLY A 378 17.68 24.32 -48.91
CA GLY A 378 16.52 23.47 -49.16
C GLY A 378 16.64 22.68 -50.47
N LEU A 379 17.13 23.30 -51.55
CA LEU A 379 17.40 22.63 -52.82
C LEU A 379 18.48 21.56 -52.71
N LEU A 380 19.60 21.86 -52.06
CA LEU A 380 20.68 20.90 -51.84
C LEU A 380 20.19 19.69 -51.06
N ARG A 381 19.42 19.92 -49.99
CA ARG A 381 18.81 18.84 -49.20
C ARG A 381 17.82 18.01 -50.01
N LYS A 382 17.05 18.63 -50.91
CA LYS A 382 16.08 17.94 -51.77
C LYS A 382 16.75 17.12 -52.88
N ARG A 383 17.78 17.66 -53.52
CA ARG A 383 18.43 17.04 -54.69
C ARG A 383 19.51 16.03 -54.30
N PHE A 384 20.25 16.28 -53.22
CA PHE A 384 21.42 15.50 -52.81
C PHE A 384 21.29 14.90 -51.40
N GLY A 385 20.17 15.10 -50.71
CA GLY A 385 19.94 14.53 -49.38
C GLY A 385 20.88 15.13 -48.32
N ALA A 386 21.41 14.27 -47.44
CA ALA A 386 22.34 14.68 -46.38
C ALA A 386 23.80 14.78 -46.86
N GLN A 387 24.10 14.39 -48.10
CA GLN A 387 25.48 14.26 -48.60
C GLN A 387 26.11 15.60 -48.99
N VAL A 388 25.30 16.61 -49.32
CA VAL A 388 25.79 17.93 -49.70
C VAL A 388 25.11 18.96 -48.81
N ARG A 389 25.91 19.62 -47.98
CA ARG A 389 25.49 20.72 -47.12
C ARG A 389 26.08 22.02 -47.65
N LEU A 390 25.38 23.13 -47.40
CA LEU A 390 25.89 24.45 -47.76
C LEU A 390 27.18 24.78 -46.99
N ASP A 391 27.34 24.22 -45.79
CA ASP A 391 28.50 24.41 -44.92
C ASP A 391 29.72 23.55 -45.33
N ASP A 392 29.60 22.72 -46.37
CA ASP A 392 30.68 21.86 -46.87
C ASP A 392 31.19 22.39 -48.23
N PRO A 393 32.15 23.35 -48.23
CA PRO A 393 32.66 23.95 -49.46
C PRO A 393 33.44 22.93 -50.31
N VAL A 394 33.99 21.87 -49.72
CA VAL A 394 34.73 20.81 -50.44
C VAL A 394 33.75 20.04 -51.34
N ALA A 395 32.60 19.65 -50.79
CA ALA A 395 31.57 18.95 -51.55
C ALA A 395 30.99 19.82 -52.67
N LEU A 396 30.81 21.12 -52.42
CA LEU A 396 30.34 22.08 -53.43
C LEU A 396 31.38 22.34 -54.52
N ALA A 397 32.67 22.45 -54.17
CA ALA A 397 33.77 22.67 -55.10
C ALA A 397 33.89 21.51 -56.10
N ARG A 398 33.85 20.27 -55.59
CA ARG A 398 33.90 19.05 -56.43
C ARG A 398 32.77 18.97 -57.45
N ARG A 399 31.60 19.56 -57.16
CA ARG A 399 30.43 19.52 -58.05
C ARG A 399 30.36 20.68 -59.02
N THR A 400 30.75 21.87 -58.57
CA THR A 400 30.59 23.12 -59.35
C THR A 400 31.82 23.47 -60.19
N GLY A 401 32.94 22.80 -59.93
CA GLY A 401 34.24 23.11 -60.56
C GLY A 401 34.82 24.46 -60.13
N LEU A 402 34.25 25.10 -59.10
CA LEU A 402 34.80 26.31 -58.49
C LEU A 402 35.83 25.93 -57.43
N GLU A 403 36.84 26.79 -57.25
CA GLU A 403 37.84 26.60 -56.21
C GLU A 403 37.20 26.72 -54.82
N GLU A 404 37.59 25.81 -53.92
CA GLU A 404 36.98 25.67 -52.59
C GLU A 404 37.04 26.97 -51.77
N HIS A 405 38.17 27.69 -51.85
CA HIS A 405 38.37 28.92 -51.08
C HIS A 405 37.40 30.03 -51.53
N VAL A 406 37.11 30.12 -52.84
CA VAL A 406 36.15 31.09 -53.39
C VAL A 406 34.74 30.81 -52.90
N ILE A 407 34.32 29.53 -52.89
CA ILE A 407 32.99 29.14 -52.37
C ILE A 407 32.90 29.47 -50.87
N ARG A 408 33.93 29.13 -50.10
CA ARG A 408 33.97 29.37 -48.66
C ARG A 408 33.88 30.85 -48.33
N GLU A 409 34.66 31.68 -49.02
CA GLU A 409 34.69 33.13 -48.80
C GLU A 409 33.35 33.79 -49.15
N GLU A 410 32.78 33.46 -50.30
CA GLU A 410 31.51 34.06 -50.73
C GLU A 410 30.31 33.54 -49.94
N LEU A 411 30.29 32.29 -49.49
CA LEU A 411 29.24 31.80 -48.56
C LEU A 411 29.35 32.45 -47.18
N ARG A 412 30.57 32.66 -46.68
CA ARG A 412 30.79 33.43 -45.44
C ARG A 412 30.28 34.85 -45.62
N ARG A 413 30.67 35.52 -46.70
CA ARG A 413 30.21 36.87 -47.04
C ARG A 413 28.69 36.93 -47.18
N ALA A 414 28.06 35.93 -47.81
CA ALA A 414 26.61 35.84 -47.92
C ALA A 414 25.95 35.76 -46.54
N THR A 415 26.50 34.93 -45.65
CA THR A 415 26.01 34.75 -44.27
C THR A 415 26.17 36.03 -43.45
N GLU A 416 27.31 36.72 -43.58
CA GLU A 416 27.54 38.02 -42.96
C GLU A 416 26.53 39.07 -43.43
N LEU A 417 26.26 39.15 -44.74
CA LEU A 417 25.26 40.06 -45.29
C LEU A 417 23.83 39.77 -44.78
N THR A 418 23.53 38.55 -44.34
CA THR A 418 22.20 38.26 -43.73
C THR A 418 22.03 38.87 -42.35
N THR A 419 23.12 39.12 -41.64
CA THR A 419 23.10 39.65 -40.27
C THR A 419 23.36 41.15 -40.22
N GLN A 420 23.89 41.76 -41.29
CA GLN A 420 24.16 43.19 -41.36
C GLN A 420 22.87 43.99 -41.61
N PRO A 421 22.46 44.87 -40.68
CA PRO A 421 21.36 45.80 -40.94
C PRO A 421 21.78 46.82 -42.00
N ARG A 422 20.89 47.10 -42.95
CA ARG A 422 21.09 48.07 -44.06
C ARG A 422 22.13 47.64 -45.09
N THR A 423 22.05 46.40 -45.57
CA THR A 423 22.86 45.99 -46.72
C THR A 423 22.44 46.74 -47.98
N SER A 424 23.40 47.38 -48.65
CA SER A 424 23.13 48.14 -49.87
C SER A 424 22.52 47.25 -50.98
N VAL A 425 21.61 47.83 -51.77
CA VAL A 425 20.89 47.12 -52.84
C VAL A 425 21.85 46.49 -53.85
N SER A 426 22.92 47.20 -54.22
CA SER A 426 23.91 46.72 -55.18
C SER A 426 24.71 45.53 -54.62
N THR A 427 25.07 45.57 -53.33
CA THR A 427 25.76 44.48 -52.64
C THR A 427 24.89 43.22 -52.55
N ALA A 428 23.63 43.37 -52.13
CA ALA A 428 22.69 42.25 -52.06
C ALA A 428 22.42 41.66 -53.46
N ALA A 429 22.22 42.50 -54.47
CA ALA A 429 22.01 42.05 -55.85
C ALA A 429 23.25 41.35 -56.45
N ALA A 430 24.46 41.78 -56.10
CA ALA A 430 25.69 41.09 -56.50
C ALA A 430 25.77 39.70 -55.84
N MET A 431 25.46 39.60 -54.54
CA MET A 431 25.47 38.34 -53.81
C MET A 431 24.39 37.36 -54.30
N VAL A 432 23.16 37.82 -54.53
CA VAL A 432 22.09 36.99 -55.11
C VAL A 432 22.49 36.47 -56.49
N ARG A 433 23.09 37.31 -57.36
CA ARG A 433 23.62 36.87 -58.66
C ARG A 433 24.72 35.81 -58.52
N TRP A 434 25.58 35.94 -57.51
CA TRP A 434 26.58 34.92 -57.22
C TRP A 434 25.94 33.60 -56.76
N LEU A 435 24.99 33.64 -55.82
CA LEU A 435 24.24 32.47 -55.35
C LEU A 435 23.46 31.78 -56.48
N CYS A 436 22.85 32.52 -57.39
CA CYS A 436 22.19 31.97 -58.57
C CYS A 436 23.18 31.30 -59.55
N ARG A 437 24.38 31.88 -59.73
CA ARG A 437 25.44 31.24 -60.54
C ARG A 437 25.93 29.95 -59.90
N LEU A 438 26.09 29.94 -58.57
CA LEU A 438 26.43 28.74 -57.81
C LEU A 438 25.33 27.68 -58.00
N GLN A 439 24.07 28.06 -57.87
CA GLN A 439 22.92 27.17 -58.10
C GLN A 439 22.91 26.57 -59.51
N ASN A 440 23.17 27.37 -60.55
CA ASN A 440 23.15 26.88 -61.94
C ASN A 440 24.30 25.91 -62.24
N ARG A 441 25.38 25.93 -61.44
CA ARG A 441 26.50 24.98 -61.54
C ARG A 441 26.30 23.70 -60.72
N LEU A 442 25.30 23.66 -59.84
CA LEU A 442 24.92 22.51 -59.01
C LEU A 442 23.87 21.63 -59.70
#